data_AF-A0A6A8QQ09-F1
#
_entry.id   AF-A0A6A8QQ09-F1
#
_cell.length_a   1.000
_cell.length_b   1.000
_cell.length_c   1.000
_cell.angle_alpha   90.00
_cell.angle_beta   90.00
_cell.angle_gamma   90.00
#
_symmetry.space_group_name_H-M   'P 1'
#
loop_
_entity.id
_entity.type
_entity.pdbx_description
1 polymer ?
#
loop_
_entity_poly.entity_id
_entity_poly.type
_entity_poly.pdbx_seq_one_letter_code
_entity_poly.pdbx_strand_id
1 'polypeptide(L)'
;MSGGGSAGGDYYAVIFSSRLSGAGAGQATATAPDYEDWARRMALLAQEEAGFLGMESARDPVTGEGITVSYWRCLEDIARWRDHSVHAEARRLGRLHFYDSFRIRISKVFDDRRWARPEDPAAGS
;
A
#
# COMPACT_ATOMS: atom_id res chain seq x y z
N MET A 1 -34.02 0.45 -12.81
CA MET A 1 -33.63 -0.36 -11.64
C MET A 1 -32.14 -0.60 -11.73
N SER A 2 -31.33 0.12 -10.97
CA SER A 2 -29.87 -0.09 -10.91
C SER A 2 -29.45 -0.05 -9.45
N GLY A 3 -29.80 -1.11 -8.72
CA GLY A 3 -29.32 -1.39 -7.38
C GLY A 3 -28.10 -2.29 -7.49
N GLY A 4 -26.91 -1.71 -7.53
CA GLY A 4 -25.65 -2.39 -7.27
C GLY A 4 -25.11 -1.90 -5.93
N GLY A 5 -25.73 -2.36 -4.84
CA GLY A 5 -25.24 -2.07 -3.50
C GLY A 5 -23.85 -2.69 -3.33
N SER A 6 -22.88 -1.88 -2.90
CA SER A 6 -21.56 -2.34 -2.53
C SER A 6 -21.71 -3.40 -1.43
N ALA A 7 -21.35 -4.64 -1.74
CA ALA A 7 -21.37 -5.74 -0.80
C ALA A 7 -20.08 -5.69 0.02
N GLY A 8 -20.11 -5.00 1.16
CA GLY A 8 -19.02 -5.02 2.12
C GLY A 8 -19.27 -4.01 3.22
N GLY A 9 -19.38 -4.46 4.47
CA GLY A 9 -19.49 -3.56 5.61
C GLY A 9 -18.28 -2.63 5.72
N ASP A 10 -18.42 -1.58 6.50
CA ASP A 10 -17.34 -0.60 6.73
C ASP A 10 -16.00 -1.29 7.04
N TYR A 11 -14.94 -0.84 6.39
CA TYR A 11 -13.58 -1.31 6.61
C TYR A 11 -12.62 -0.13 6.84
N TYR A 12 -11.33 -0.39 6.97
CA TYR A 12 -10.31 0.63 7.23
C TYR A 12 -9.23 0.62 6.16
N ALA A 13 -8.75 1.82 5.81
CA ALA A 13 -7.59 2.01 4.97
C ALA A 13 -6.43 2.56 5.81
N VAL A 14 -5.25 1.96 5.66
CA VAL A 14 -3.97 2.48 6.14
C VAL A 14 -3.25 3.09 4.95
N ILE A 15 -3.12 4.41 4.97
CA ILE A 15 -2.52 5.20 3.89
C ILE A 15 -1.11 5.59 4.32
N PHE A 16 -0.12 5.02 3.65
CA PHE A 16 1.29 5.32 3.81
C PHE A 16 1.79 6.14 2.62
N SER A 17 2.05 7.43 2.84
CA SER A 17 2.67 8.33 1.85
C SER A 17 4.13 8.54 2.21
N SER A 18 5.05 8.49 1.24
CA SER A 18 6.50 8.50 1.49
C SER A 18 7.31 9.06 0.33
N ARG A 19 8.44 9.70 0.65
CA ARG A 19 9.47 10.11 -0.32
C ARG A 19 10.76 9.35 -0.06
N LEU A 20 11.25 8.63 -1.07
CA LEU A 20 12.52 7.90 -0.97
C LEU A 20 13.71 8.86 -0.86
N SER A 21 14.71 8.47 -0.07
CA SER A 21 15.97 9.20 0.02
C SER A 21 16.77 9.09 -1.27
N GLY A 22 17.30 10.22 -1.75
CA GLY A 22 18.19 10.28 -2.92
C GLY A 22 17.49 10.28 -4.29
N ALA A 23 16.16 10.21 -4.35
CA ALA A 23 15.42 10.35 -5.59
C ALA A 23 15.51 11.79 -6.13
N GLY A 24 15.79 11.94 -7.44
CA GLY A 24 15.93 13.24 -8.11
C GLY A 24 17.38 13.76 -8.30
N ALA A 25 18.40 13.10 -7.76
CA ALA A 25 19.80 13.54 -7.87
C ALA A 25 20.57 13.00 -9.09
N GLY A 26 19.90 12.32 -10.04
CA GLY A 26 20.57 11.64 -11.16
C GLY A 26 21.47 10.45 -10.76
N GLN A 27 21.57 10.19 -9.45
CA GLN A 27 22.13 8.97 -8.90
C GLN A 27 21.00 8.00 -8.63
N ALA A 28 21.21 6.74 -9.04
CA ALA A 28 20.41 5.63 -8.56
C ALA A 28 20.36 5.74 -7.03
N THR A 29 19.14 5.86 -6.53
CA THR A 29 18.71 5.72 -5.12
C THR A 29 19.63 4.76 -4.40
N ALA A 30 19.94 4.98 -3.12
CA ALA A 30 20.58 3.95 -2.28
C ALA A 30 19.87 2.61 -2.54
N THR A 31 20.55 1.77 -3.34
CA THR A 31 20.12 0.46 -3.85
C THR A 31 18.60 0.27 -4.05
N ALA A 32 18.07 0.74 -5.20
CA ALA A 32 16.72 0.38 -5.68
C ALA A 32 16.33 -1.12 -5.54
N PRO A 33 17.25 -2.11 -5.67
CA PRO A 33 16.92 -3.52 -5.41
C PRO A 33 16.58 -3.81 -3.92
N ASP A 34 17.32 -3.21 -2.98
CA ASP A 34 17.17 -3.51 -1.55
C ASP A 34 15.83 -3.00 -1.01
N TYR A 35 15.41 -1.82 -1.48
CA TYR A 35 14.12 -1.24 -1.12
C TYR A 35 12.96 -2.01 -1.76
N GLU A 36 13.04 -2.34 -3.05
CA GLU A 36 11.97 -3.05 -3.75
C GLU A 36 11.75 -4.46 -3.18
N ASP A 37 12.82 -5.19 -2.88
CA ASP A 37 12.74 -6.50 -2.24
C ASP A 37 12.14 -6.40 -0.83
N TRP A 38 12.51 -5.39 -0.06
CA TRP A 38 11.90 -5.12 1.25
C TRP A 38 10.42 -4.78 1.14
N ALA A 39 10.05 -3.89 0.21
CA ALA A 39 8.67 -3.48 -0.01
C ALA A 39 7.81 -4.68 -0.45
N ARG A 40 8.34 -5.52 -1.34
CA ARG A 40 7.69 -6.76 -1.77
C ARG A 40 7.52 -7.72 -0.60
N ARG A 41 8.54 -7.92 0.23
CA ARG A 41 8.45 -8.77 1.43
C ARG A 41 7.38 -8.27 2.40
N MET A 42 7.30 -6.97 2.63
CA MET A 42 6.27 -6.38 3.50
C MET A 42 4.86 -6.55 2.94
N ALA A 43 4.69 -6.42 1.63
CA ALA A 43 3.42 -6.67 0.96
C ALA A 43 2.99 -8.15 1.04
N LEU A 44 3.93 -9.09 0.90
CA LEU A 44 3.65 -10.52 1.03
C LEU A 44 3.24 -10.89 2.46
N LEU A 45 3.94 -10.37 3.47
CA LEU A 45 3.61 -10.62 4.88
C LEU A 45 2.25 -10.02 5.27
N ALA A 46 1.94 -8.81 4.81
CA ALA A 46 0.64 -8.20 5.07
C ALA A 46 -0.52 -9.05 4.52
N GLN A 47 -0.32 -9.74 3.39
CA GLN A 47 -1.32 -10.64 2.80
C GLN A 47 -1.59 -11.88 3.65
N GLU A 48 -0.67 -12.28 4.51
CA GLU A 48 -0.82 -13.43 5.41
C GLU A 48 -1.56 -13.06 6.71
N GLU A 49 -1.71 -11.76 7.01
CA GLU A 49 -2.35 -11.30 8.23
C GLU A 49 -3.86 -11.44 8.21
N ALA A 50 -4.42 -11.87 9.35
CA ALA A 50 -5.85 -11.96 9.52
C ALA A 50 -6.51 -10.58 9.35
N GLY A 51 -7.52 -10.51 8.49
CA GLY A 51 -8.28 -9.28 8.25
C GLY A 51 -7.67 -8.33 7.23
N PHE A 52 -6.55 -8.68 6.58
CA PHE A 52 -6.09 -7.99 5.38
C PHE A 52 -7.07 -8.21 4.22
N LEU A 53 -7.44 -7.14 3.51
CA LEU A 53 -8.43 -7.15 2.44
C LEU A 53 -7.81 -6.86 1.05
N GLY A 54 -6.59 -6.35 1.01
CA GLY A 54 -5.91 -5.96 -0.21
C GLY A 54 -5.03 -4.73 -0.03
N MET A 55 -4.29 -4.38 -1.07
CA MET A 55 -3.52 -3.15 -1.10
C MET A 55 -3.31 -2.63 -2.52
N GLU A 56 -3.05 -1.33 -2.60
CA GLU A 56 -2.67 -0.61 -3.81
C GLU A 56 -1.39 0.15 -3.53
N SER A 57 -0.51 0.25 -4.53
CA SER A 57 0.74 0.99 -4.41
C SER A 57 1.09 1.68 -5.70
N ALA A 58 1.55 2.92 -5.61
CA ALA A 58 2.06 3.70 -6.72
C ALA A 58 3.33 4.44 -6.28
N ARG A 59 4.29 4.53 -7.20
CA ARG A 59 5.55 5.24 -6.97
C ARG A 59 5.99 5.96 -8.24
N ASP A 60 6.41 7.20 -8.07
CA ASP A 60 7.08 7.99 -9.10
C ASP A 60 8.59 7.63 -9.09
N PRO A 61 9.13 7.10 -10.20
CA PRO A 61 10.53 6.70 -10.28
C PRO A 61 11.50 7.89 -10.35
N VAL A 62 11.04 9.08 -10.74
CA VAL A 62 11.86 10.29 -10.89
C VAL A 62 11.94 11.03 -9.56
N THR A 63 10.79 11.32 -8.96
CA THR A 63 10.73 12.09 -7.70
C THR A 63 10.90 11.23 -6.46
N GLY A 64 10.68 9.91 -6.57
CA GLY A 64 10.70 8.98 -5.45
C GLY A 64 9.51 9.12 -4.51
N GLU A 65 8.52 9.94 -4.85
CA GLU A 65 7.24 10.04 -4.15
C GLU A 65 6.44 8.75 -4.34
N GLY A 66 5.77 8.27 -3.30
CA GLY A 66 4.89 7.12 -3.44
C GLY A 66 3.89 6.96 -2.33
N ILE A 67 2.83 6.27 -2.67
CA ILE A 67 1.70 5.98 -1.80
C ILE A 67 1.43 4.48 -1.80
N THR A 68 1.20 3.94 -0.63
CA THR A 68 0.72 2.59 -0.43
C THR A 68 -0.51 2.65 0.44
N VAL A 69 -1.62 2.08 -0.02
CA VAL A 69 -2.88 1.98 0.71
C VAL A 69 -3.13 0.50 0.96
N SER A 70 -3.25 0.09 2.22
CA SER A 70 -3.68 -1.26 2.59
C SER A 70 -5.03 -1.23 3.28
N TYR A 71 -5.86 -2.21 2.98
CA TYR A 71 -7.24 -2.30 3.43
C TYR A 71 -7.39 -3.41 4.46
N TRP A 72 -8.13 -3.13 5.52
CA TRP A 72 -8.22 -3.98 6.71
C TRP A 72 -9.64 -4.01 7.24
N ARG A 73 -10.05 -5.18 7.73
CA ARG A 73 -11.39 -5.39 8.28
C ARG A 73 -11.66 -4.55 9.54
N CYS A 74 -10.69 -4.39 10.44
CA CYS A 74 -10.87 -3.57 11.64
C CYS A 74 -9.55 -2.96 12.18
N LEU A 75 -9.66 -2.03 13.12
CA LEU A 75 -8.52 -1.39 13.79
C LEU A 75 -7.66 -2.38 14.59
N GLU A 76 -8.24 -3.46 15.10
CA GLU A 76 -7.49 -4.49 15.84
C GLU A 76 -6.55 -5.27 14.90
N ASP A 77 -7.03 -5.64 13.71
CA ASP A 77 -6.22 -6.29 12.67
C ASP A 77 -5.04 -5.38 12.26
N ILE A 78 -5.27 -4.07 12.11
CA ILE A 78 -4.21 -3.08 11.85
C ILE A 78 -3.19 -3.01 13.00
N ALA A 79 -3.66 -3.04 14.25
CA ALA A 79 -2.78 -2.98 15.41
C ALA A 79 -1.89 -4.22 15.50
N ARG A 80 -2.44 -5.41 15.23
CA ARG A 80 -1.67 -6.67 15.16
C ARG A 80 -0.59 -6.59 14.09
N TRP A 81 -0.93 -6.11 12.89
CA TRP A 81 0.05 -5.93 11.83
C TRP A 81 1.16 -4.93 12.19
N ARG A 82 0.81 -3.79 12.81
CA ARG A 82 1.79 -2.80 13.28
C ARG A 82 2.81 -3.41 14.25
N ASP A 83 2.32 -4.29 15.11
CA ASP A 83 3.10 -4.92 16.18
C ASP A 83 3.82 -6.20 15.72
N HIS A 84 3.57 -6.65 14.48
CA HIS A 84 4.32 -7.72 13.84
C HIS A 84 5.81 -7.36 13.76
N SER A 85 6.67 -8.29 14.15
CA SER A 85 8.12 -8.08 14.34
C SER A 85 8.83 -7.57 13.09
N VAL A 86 8.40 -8.01 11.92
CA VAL A 86 8.95 -7.56 10.63
C VAL A 86 8.57 -6.10 10.33
N HIS A 87 7.38 -5.65 10.75
CA HIS A 87 6.96 -4.25 10.62
C HIS A 87 7.70 -3.34 11.61
N ALA A 88 8.14 -3.85 12.77
CA ALA A 88 9.03 -3.12 13.67
C ALA A 88 10.41 -2.86 13.04
N GLU A 89 11.01 -3.86 12.39
CA GLU A 89 12.30 -3.70 11.72
C GLU A 89 12.20 -2.85 10.45
N ALA A 90 11.12 -2.97 9.68
CA ALA A 90 10.82 -2.10 8.54
C ALA A 90 10.77 -0.61 8.95
N ARG A 91 10.17 -0.31 10.10
CA ARG A 91 10.11 1.07 10.63
C ARG A 91 11.50 1.59 11.02
N ARG A 92 12.37 0.72 11.55
CA ARG A 92 13.73 1.08 11.94
C ARG A 92 14.60 1.35 10.71
N LEU A 93 14.61 0.42 9.75
CA LEU A 93 15.38 0.53 8.51
C LEU A 93 14.85 1.64 7.60
N GLY A 94 13.52 1.79 7.51
CA GLY A 94 12.89 2.81 6.69
C GLY A 94 13.27 4.23 7.10
N ARG A 95 13.33 4.52 8.42
CA ARG A 95 13.76 5.83 8.94
C ARG A 95 15.26 6.08 8.79
N LEU A 96 16.05 5.01 8.73
CA LEU A 96 17.51 5.11 8.73
C LEU A 96 18.08 5.19 7.31
N HIS A 97 17.41 4.58 6.33
CA HIS A 97 18.00 4.34 5.01
C HIS A 97 17.07 4.63 3.83
N PHE A 98 15.75 4.49 3.97
CA PHE A 98 14.88 4.45 2.79
C PHE A 98 14.09 5.73 2.54
N TYR A 99 13.70 6.47 3.59
CA TYR A 99 12.77 7.60 3.42
C TYR A 99 13.34 8.91 3.95
N ASP A 100 13.28 9.96 3.12
CA ASP A 100 13.47 11.33 3.56
C ASP A 100 12.29 11.79 4.42
N SER A 101 11.09 11.29 4.10
CA SER A 101 9.88 11.55 4.88
C SER A 101 8.81 10.50 4.60
N PHE A 102 7.94 10.27 5.58
CA PHE A 102 6.71 9.52 5.37
C PHE A 102 5.60 9.98 6.32
N ARG A 103 4.37 9.59 6.01
CA ARG A 103 3.18 9.84 6.82
C ARG A 103 2.25 8.64 6.74
N ILE A 104 1.72 8.24 7.88
CA ILE A 104 0.68 7.21 7.99
C ILE A 104 -0.64 7.90 8.39
N ARG A 105 -1.73 7.54 7.72
CA ARG A 105 -3.10 7.88 8.13
C ARG A 105 -3.92 6.60 8.18
N ILE A 106 -4.87 6.54 9.12
CA ILE A 106 -5.84 5.46 9.20
C ILE A 106 -7.21 6.09 9.03
N SER A 107 -8.00 5.61 8.07
CA SER A 107 -9.33 6.12 7.76
C SER A 107 -10.33 4.99 7.65
N LYS A 108 -11.58 5.25 8.04
CA LYS A 108 -12.70 4.34 7.80
C LYS A 108 -13.23 4.53 6.38
N VAL A 109 -13.44 3.45 5.65
CA VAL A 109 -14.10 3.42 4.35
C VAL A 109 -15.55 3.01 4.56
N PHE A 110 -16.47 3.87 4.14
CA PHE A 110 -17.92 3.68 4.27
C PHE A 110 -18.61 3.41 2.93
N ASP A 111 -17.93 3.71 1.82
CA ASP A 111 -18.39 3.45 0.46
C ASP A 111 -17.17 3.15 -0.42
N ASP A 112 -17.33 2.18 -1.31
CA ASP A 112 -16.33 1.73 -2.27
C ASP A 112 -17.02 1.38 -3.59
N ARG A 113 -16.62 2.06 -4.67
CA ARG A 113 -17.23 1.97 -5.99
C ARG A 113 -16.14 1.74 -7.03
N ARG A 114 -16.29 0.66 -7.79
CA ARG A 114 -15.40 0.29 -8.89
C ARG A 114 -16.06 0.55 -10.23
N TRP A 115 -15.29 1.10 -11.16
CA TRP A 115 -15.63 1.15 -12.58
C TRP A 115 -14.50 0.52 -13.39
N ALA A 116 -14.87 -0.27 -14.39
CA ALA A 116 -13.96 -0.80 -15.39
C ALA A 116 -14.59 -0.60 -16.77
N ARG A 117 -13.76 -0.35 -17.79
CA ARG A 117 -14.24 -0.32 -19.17
C ARG A 117 -14.80 -1.72 -19.51
N PRO A 118 -16.00 -1.84 -20.10
CA PRO A 118 -16.47 -3.12 -20.62
C PRO A 118 -15.47 -3.66 -21.63
N GLU A 119 -15.11 -4.94 -21.52
CA GLU A 119 -14.31 -5.60 -22.55
C GLU A 119 -15.10 -5.63 -23.86
N ASP A 120 -14.44 -5.33 -24.98
CA ASP A 120 -15.06 -5.44 -26.29
C ASP A 120 -15.20 -6.93 -26.66
N PRO A 121 -16.43 -7.48 -26.74
CA PRO A 121 -16.62 -8.89 -27.08
C PRO A 121 -16.10 -9.26 -28.49
N ALA A 122 -15.77 -8.29 -29.34
CA ALA A 122 -15.26 -8.52 -30.70
C ALA A 122 -13.71 -8.60 -30.80
N ALA A 123 -12.96 -8.31 -29.73
CA ALA A 123 -11.49 -8.30 -29.77
C ALA A 123 -10.83 -9.68 -29.49
N GLY A 124 -11.63 -10.71 -29.25
CA GLY A 124 -11.19 -12.11 -29.11
C GLY A 124 -11.67 -12.95 -30.29
N SER A 125 -10.95 -12.90 -31.41
CA SER A 125 -11.00 -13.88 -32.51
C SER A 125 -9.66 -13.89 -33.24
#